data_AF-A0A1T5B5P8-F1
#
_entry.id   AF-A0A1T5B5P8-F1
#
_cell.length_a   1.000
_cell.length_b   1.000
_cell.length_c   1.000
_cell.angle_alpha   90.00
_cell.angle_beta   90.00
_cell.angle_gamma   90.00
#
_symmetry.space_group_name_H-M   'P 1'
#
loop_
_entity.id
_entity.type
_entity.pdbx_description
1 polymer ?
#
loop_
_entity_poly.entity_id
_entity_poly.type
_entity_poly.pdbx_seq_one_letter_code
_entity_poly.pdbx_strand_id
1 'polypeptide(L)'
;MAPIKEAPRTCFIVKEHDHYLCAQGKVIPFKKIFLDSRTKTKKKSYRASSKICKGCPLRETCLGKVNEKQFSVTYYRDEYERNIARVQSPQGRYMKGKRQSTVEPVFGTLTQFMGLRKINTIGIKQANKVMHLSAIAYNLKKYLKFEQKRSNSEAGQFAFKFLVKSVVQGAFSVLLKHPKLTLQY
;
A
#
# COMPACT_ATOMS: atom_id res chain seq x y z
N MET A 1 -0.82 -12.46 -2.26
CA MET A 1 -2.29 -12.53 -2.46
C MET A 1 -2.58 -13.93 -2.96
N ALA A 2 -3.12 -14.82 -2.12
CA ALA A 2 -3.39 -16.19 -2.56
C ALA A 2 -4.38 -16.13 -3.74
N PRO A 3 -4.16 -16.85 -4.85
CA PRO A 3 -5.12 -16.89 -5.93
C PRO A 3 -6.41 -17.47 -5.34
N ILE A 4 -7.42 -16.61 -5.22
CA ILE A 4 -8.75 -17.03 -4.84
C ILE A 4 -9.15 -18.04 -5.91
N LYS A 5 -9.54 -19.25 -5.50
CA LYS A 5 -10.06 -20.30 -6.38
C LYS A 5 -11.41 -19.86 -6.97
N GLU A 6 -11.41 -18.78 -7.72
CA GLU A 6 -12.54 -18.26 -8.45
C GLU A 6 -12.92 -19.23 -9.56
N ALA A 7 -14.14 -19.08 -10.07
CA ALA A 7 -14.61 -19.88 -11.19
C ALA A 7 -13.58 -19.87 -12.34
N PRO A 8 -13.37 -20.99 -13.04
CA PRO A 8 -12.51 -21.01 -14.22
C PRO A 8 -12.93 -19.89 -15.19
N ARG A 9 -11.96 -19.22 -15.84
CA ARG A 9 -12.23 -18.10 -16.77
C ARG A 9 -13.20 -18.47 -17.91
N THR A 10 -13.33 -19.76 -18.19
CA THR A 10 -14.19 -20.35 -19.22
C THR A 10 -15.63 -20.61 -18.76
N CYS A 11 -15.99 -20.23 -17.53
CA CYS A 11 -17.34 -20.39 -16.99
C CYS A 11 -18.06 -19.04 -16.87
N PHE A 12 -19.29 -18.97 -17.37
CA PHE A 12 -20.14 -17.77 -17.31
C PHE A 12 -21.21 -17.92 -16.24
N ILE A 13 -21.56 -16.84 -15.54
CA ILE A 13 -22.63 -16.86 -14.54
C ILE A 13 -23.97 -16.52 -15.19
N VAL A 14 -25.00 -17.32 -14.90
CA VAL A 14 -26.40 -16.99 -15.19
C VAL A 14 -27.03 -16.49 -13.91
N LYS A 15 -27.26 -15.18 -13.82
CA LYS A 15 -27.67 -14.49 -12.59
C LYS A 15 -29.07 -14.91 -12.11
N GLU A 16 -29.98 -15.23 -13.04
CA GLU A 16 -31.38 -15.56 -12.73
C GLU A 16 -31.55 -16.86 -11.94
N HIS A 17 -30.65 -17.83 -12.12
CA HIS A 17 -30.75 -19.15 -11.49
C HIS A 17 -29.54 -19.51 -10.61
N ASP A 18 -28.64 -18.55 -10.35
CA ASP A 18 -27.49 -18.75 -9.47
C ASP A 18 -26.67 -20.00 -9.89
N HIS A 19 -26.47 -20.17 -11.20
CA HIS A 19 -25.76 -21.32 -11.79
C HIS A 19 -24.67 -20.83 -12.75
N TYR A 20 -23.67 -21.68 -12.96
CA TYR A 20 -22.59 -21.40 -13.91
C TYR A 20 -22.76 -22.24 -15.17
N LEU A 21 -22.50 -21.65 -16.32
CA LEU A 21 -22.39 -22.37 -17.59
C LEU A 21 -20.92 -22.69 -17.86
N CYS A 22 -20.67 -23.94 -18.19
CA CYS A 22 -19.40 -24.36 -18.78
C CYS A 22 -19.26 -23.81 -20.20
N ALA A 23 -18.04 -23.75 -20.75
CA ALA A 23 -17.79 -23.37 -22.14
C ALA A 23 -18.57 -24.23 -23.17
N GLN A 24 -18.97 -25.45 -22.78
CA GLN A 24 -19.78 -26.36 -23.58
C GLN A 24 -21.29 -26.22 -23.32
N GLY A 25 -21.74 -25.12 -22.72
CA GLY A 25 -23.15 -24.83 -22.43
C GLY A 25 -23.78 -25.64 -21.28
N LYS A 26 -23.02 -26.53 -20.63
CA LYS A 26 -23.53 -27.36 -19.53
C LYS A 26 -23.67 -26.58 -18.22
N VAL A 27 -24.79 -26.76 -17.54
CA VAL A 27 -25.11 -26.10 -16.26
C VAL A 27 -24.35 -26.74 -15.10
N ILE A 28 -23.70 -25.91 -14.30
CA ILE A 28 -23.00 -26.25 -13.06
C ILE A 28 -23.86 -25.71 -11.90
N PRO A 29 -24.50 -26.59 -11.13
CA PRO A 29 -25.44 -26.19 -10.11
C PRO A 29 -24.72 -25.63 -8.86
N PHE A 30 -25.39 -24.69 -8.21
CA PHE A 30 -25.09 -24.29 -6.85
C PHE A 30 -25.28 -25.47 -5.89
N LYS A 31 -24.41 -25.59 -4.88
CA LYS A 31 -24.49 -26.66 -3.88
C LYS A 31 -24.78 -26.16 -2.47
N LYS A 32 -23.97 -25.24 -1.98
CA LYS A 32 -24.10 -24.73 -0.61
C LYS A 32 -23.35 -23.42 -0.40
N ILE A 33 -23.81 -22.64 0.56
CA ILE A 33 -23.01 -21.56 1.16
C ILE A 33 -22.23 -22.16 2.32
N PHE A 34 -20.96 -21.80 2.43
CA PHE A 34 -20.11 -22.21 3.55
C PHE A 34 -19.22 -21.05 4.00
N LEU A 35 -18.74 -21.14 5.23
CA LEU A 35 -17.73 -20.25 5.76
C LEU A 35 -16.35 -20.84 5.50
N ASP A 36 -15.45 -20.03 4.94
CA ASP A 36 -14.04 -20.41 4.83
C ASP A 36 -13.47 -20.70 6.23
N SER A 37 -12.80 -21.83 6.40
CA SER A 37 -12.28 -22.26 7.69
C SER A 37 -11.29 -21.25 8.27
N ARG A 38 -10.47 -20.61 7.41
CA ARG A 38 -9.42 -19.69 7.80
C ARG A 38 -9.91 -18.25 7.94
N THR A 39 -10.63 -17.74 6.95
CA THR A 39 -11.02 -16.32 6.91
C THR A 39 -12.43 -16.06 7.42
N LYS A 40 -13.19 -17.11 7.77
CA LYS A 40 -14.61 -17.04 8.17
C LYS A 40 -15.49 -16.26 7.18
N THR A 41 -15.05 -16.16 5.92
CA THR A 41 -15.76 -15.43 4.87
C THR A 41 -16.82 -16.33 4.23
N LYS A 42 -18.00 -15.78 3.97
CA LYS A 42 -19.09 -16.48 3.28
C LYS A 42 -18.75 -16.71 1.80
N LYS A 43 -18.85 -17.95 1.34
CA LYS A 43 -18.60 -18.37 -0.04
C LYS A 43 -19.71 -19.29 -0.54
N LYS A 44 -20.10 -19.16 -1.81
CA LYS A 44 -20.97 -20.09 -2.54
C LYS A 44 -20.11 -21.18 -3.18
N SER A 45 -20.49 -22.43 -3.02
CA SER A 45 -19.84 -23.59 -3.63
C SER A 45 -20.61 -24.06 -4.85
N TYR A 46 -19.89 -24.30 -5.95
CA TYR A 46 -20.41 -24.85 -7.19
C TYR A 46 -19.66 -26.14 -7.52
N ARG A 47 -20.37 -27.13 -8.07
CA ARG A 47 -19.77 -28.43 -8.36
C ARG A 47 -20.25 -28.99 -9.69
N ALA A 48 -19.29 -29.22 -10.58
CA ALA A 48 -19.50 -29.96 -11.82
C ALA A 48 -19.21 -31.45 -11.55
N SER A 49 -20.26 -32.28 -11.60
CA SER A 49 -20.14 -33.72 -11.43
C SER A 49 -19.71 -34.41 -12.73
N SER A 50 -19.15 -35.62 -12.61
CA SER A 50 -18.79 -36.47 -13.75
C SER A 50 -19.98 -36.75 -14.66
N LYS A 51 -21.21 -36.81 -14.11
CA LYS A 51 -22.46 -37.05 -14.83
C LYS A 51 -22.75 -35.95 -15.85
N ILE A 52 -22.54 -34.68 -15.47
CA ILE A 52 -22.70 -33.53 -16.36
C ILE A 52 -21.64 -33.61 -17.48
N CYS A 53 -20.41 -34.00 -17.14
CA CYS A 53 -19.28 -34.05 -18.08
C CYS A 53 -19.14 -35.36 -18.86
N LYS A 54 -20.15 -36.24 -18.90
CA LYS A 54 -20.13 -37.44 -19.77
C LYS A 54 -20.05 -37.02 -21.24
N GLY A 55 -19.16 -37.67 -22.00
CA GLY A 55 -18.95 -37.39 -23.43
C GLY A 55 -18.43 -35.98 -23.77
N CYS A 56 -17.87 -35.26 -22.81
CA CYS A 56 -17.35 -33.91 -23.06
C CYS A 56 -15.96 -33.98 -23.72
N PRO A 57 -15.71 -33.31 -24.86
CA PRO A 57 -14.39 -33.31 -25.50
C PRO A 57 -13.32 -32.63 -24.63
N LEU A 58 -13.72 -31.71 -23.76
CA LEU A 58 -12.83 -31.00 -22.83
C LEU A 58 -12.63 -31.75 -21.50
N ARG A 59 -13.08 -33.00 -21.37
CA ARG A 59 -13.05 -33.75 -20.11
C ARG A 59 -11.61 -33.92 -19.60
N GLU A 60 -10.72 -34.39 -20.47
CA GLU A 60 -9.32 -34.64 -20.09
C GLU A 60 -8.62 -33.35 -19.66
N THR A 61 -8.78 -32.26 -20.42
CA THR A 61 -8.17 -30.97 -20.10
C THR A 61 -8.79 -30.29 -18.87
N CYS A 62 -10.11 -30.41 -18.67
CA CYS A 62 -10.82 -29.66 -17.62
C CYS A 62 -10.86 -30.37 -16.26
N LEU A 63 -11.13 -31.69 -16.25
CA LEU A 63 -11.26 -32.55 -15.06
C LEU A 63 -9.99 -33.35 -14.77
N GLY A 64 -9.19 -33.66 -15.80
CA GLY A 64 -8.02 -34.53 -15.67
C GLY A 64 -8.39 -35.90 -15.11
N LYS A 65 -7.67 -36.33 -14.06
CA LYS A 65 -7.90 -37.61 -13.36
C LYS A 65 -9.05 -37.55 -12.34
N VAL A 66 -9.62 -36.37 -12.08
CA VAL A 66 -10.64 -36.18 -11.03
C VAL A 66 -12.04 -36.34 -11.61
N ASN A 67 -12.92 -37.01 -10.87
CA ASN A 67 -14.29 -37.23 -11.32
C ASN A 67 -15.18 -35.98 -11.21
N GLU A 68 -14.88 -35.06 -10.29
CA GLU A 68 -15.67 -33.86 -10.06
C GLU A 68 -14.78 -32.64 -9.86
N LYS A 69 -15.25 -31.48 -10.34
CA LYS A 69 -14.58 -30.20 -10.11
C LYS A 69 -15.45 -29.32 -9.25
N GLN A 70 -14.89 -28.86 -8.15
CA GLN A 70 -15.54 -27.91 -7.25
C GLN A 70 -14.78 -26.59 -7.25
N PHE A 71 -15.51 -25.49 -7.35
CA PHE A 71 -14.95 -24.15 -7.16
C PHE A 71 -15.86 -23.35 -6.24
N SER A 72 -15.28 -22.32 -5.62
CA SER A 72 -15.96 -21.48 -4.64
C SER A 72 -15.90 -20.04 -5.08
N VAL A 73 -17.04 -19.37 -5.04
CA VAL A 73 -17.14 -17.95 -5.40
C VAL A 73 -17.52 -17.17 -4.15
N THR A 74 -16.92 -16.00 -3.95
CA THR A 74 -17.26 -15.12 -2.85
C THR A 74 -18.74 -14.75 -2.92
N TYR A 75 -19.41 -14.69 -1.76
CA TYR A 75 -20.82 -14.32 -1.68
C TYR A 75 -21.07 -12.91 -2.24
N TYR A 76 -20.17 -11.98 -1.93
CA TYR A 76 -20.23 -10.57 -2.31
C TYR A 76 -19.61 -10.28 -3.70
N ARG A 77 -19.87 -11.12 -4.69
CA ARG A 77 -19.21 -11.01 -6.00
C ARG A 77 -19.47 -9.66 -6.68
N ASP A 78 -20.71 -9.18 -6.63
CA ASP A 78 -21.11 -7.92 -7.27
C ASP A 78 -20.37 -6.71 -6.66
N GLU A 79 -20.11 -6.72 -5.35
CA GLU A 79 -19.32 -5.71 -4.66
C GLU A 79 -17.86 -5.69 -5.14
N TYR A 80 -17.27 -6.88 -5.33
CA TYR A 80 -15.92 -7.00 -5.88
C TYR A 80 -15.87 -6.53 -7.32
N GLU A 81 -16.83 -6.92 -8.17
CA GLU A 81 -16.91 -6.49 -9.56
C GLU A 81 -17.08 -4.97 -9.68
N ARG A 82 -17.97 -4.37 -8.88
CA ARG A 82 -18.11 -2.90 -8.79
C ARG A 82 -16.80 -2.22 -8.40
N ASN A 83 -16.08 -2.75 -7.42
CA ASN A 83 -14.80 -2.20 -7.00
C ASN A 83 -13.72 -2.36 -8.08
N ILE A 84 -13.65 -3.51 -8.75
CA ILE A 84 -12.72 -3.75 -9.87
C ILE A 84 -12.99 -2.75 -11.00
N ALA A 85 -14.25 -2.60 -11.42
CA ALA A 85 -14.64 -1.64 -12.45
C ALA A 85 -14.24 -0.20 -12.06
N ARG A 86 -14.52 0.20 -10.82
CA ARG A 86 -14.14 1.51 -10.29
C ARG A 86 -12.62 1.72 -10.32
N VAL A 87 -11.83 0.74 -9.89
CA VAL A 87 -10.36 0.83 -9.86
C VAL A 87 -9.75 0.79 -11.28
N GLN A 88 -10.37 0.07 -12.21
CA GLN A 88 -9.92 -0.03 -13.60
C GLN A 88 -10.35 1.16 -14.48
N SER A 89 -11.31 1.98 -14.04
CA SER A 89 -11.67 3.24 -14.70
C SER A 89 -10.44 4.14 -14.92
N PRO A 90 -10.43 5.03 -15.93
CA PRO A 90 -9.30 5.95 -16.16
C PRO A 90 -8.94 6.77 -14.91
N GLN A 91 -9.95 7.31 -14.24
CA GLN A 91 -9.78 8.05 -12.98
C GLN A 91 -9.25 7.14 -11.87
N GLY A 92 -9.80 5.94 -11.72
CA GLY A 92 -9.36 4.96 -10.72
C GLY A 92 -7.90 4.56 -10.90
N ARG A 93 -7.46 4.32 -12.15
CA ARG A 93 -6.08 4.01 -12.48
C ARG A 93 -5.14 5.17 -12.16
N TYR A 94 -5.52 6.39 -12.54
CA TYR A 94 -4.74 7.59 -12.21
C TYR A 94 -4.60 7.78 -10.70
N MET A 95 -5.70 7.73 -9.95
CA MET A 95 -5.70 7.89 -8.49
C MET A 95 -4.93 6.78 -7.78
N LYS A 96 -5.01 5.54 -8.28
CA LYS A 96 -4.19 4.42 -7.79
C LYS A 96 -2.70 4.70 -7.98
N GLY A 97 -2.29 5.15 -9.16
CA GLY A 97 -0.89 5.52 -9.44
C GLY A 97 -0.39 6.63 -8.54
N LYS A 98 -1.19 7.70 -8.35
CA LYS A 98 -0.86 8.78 -7.42
C LYS A 98 -0.69 8.28 -5.99
N ARG A 99 -1.56 7.38 -5.52
CA ARG A 99 -1.46 6.80 -4.16
C ARG A 99 -0.19 5.98 -3.96
N GLN A 100 0.23 5.23 -4.98
CA GLN A 100 1.45 4.41 -4.95
C GLN A 100 2.72 5.23 -4.73
N SER A 101 2.82 6.44 -5.29
CA SER A 101 4.00 7.30 -5.11
C SER A 101 3.93 8.20 -3.88
N THR A 102 2.73 8.50 -3.36
CA THR A 102 2.54 9.48 -2.29
C THR A 102 2.29 8.87 -0.93
N VAL A 103 1.25 8.05 -0.82
CA VAL A 103 0.68 7.63 0.47
C VAL A 103 1.20 6.25 0.89
N GLU A 104 1.30 5.30 -0.05
CA GLU A 104 1.78 3.94 0.25
C GLU A 104 3.21 3.92 0.83
N PRO A 105 4.19 4.71 0.34
CA PRO A 105 5.54 4.73 0.91
C PRO A 105 5.58 5.26 2.35
N VAL A 106 4.69 6.21 2.66
CA VAL A 106 4.53 6.76 4.02
C VAL A 106 4.01 5.66 4.95
N PHE A 107 2.93 4.97 4.57
CA PHE A 107 2.40 3.85 5.35
C PHE A 107 3.42 2.71 5.54
N GLY A 108 4.19 2.39 4.50
CA GLY A 108 5.31 1.45 4.60
C GLY A 108 6.33 1.91 5.65
N THR A 109 6.71 3.19 5.64
CA THR A 109 7.65 3.74 6.62
C THR A 109 7.10 3.69 8.04
N LEU A 110 5.84 4.10 8.21
CA LEU A 110 5.15 4.12 9.50
C LEU A 110 5.10 2.71 10.12
N THR A 111 4.71 1.71 9.33
CA THR A 111 4.54 0.33 9.82
C THR A 111 5.86 -0.41 10.01
N GLN A 112 6.86 -0.20 9.15
CA GLN A 112 8.12 -0.95 9.19
C GLN A 112 9.16 -0.30 10.12
N PHE A 113 9.28 1.03 10.12
CA PHE A 113 10.35 1.74 10.82
C PHE A 113 9.88 2.57 12.03
N MET A 114 8.60 2.95 12.10
CA MET A 114 8.06 3.76 13.19
C MET A 114 7.17 2.97 14.15
N GLY A 115 7.27 1.63 14.14
CA GLY A 115 6.63 0.76 15.12
C GLY A 115 5.10 0.63 14.97
N LEU A 116 4.47 1.17 13.92
CA LEU A 116 3.01 1.11 13.76
C LEU A 116 2.48 -0.23 13.22
N ARG A 117 3.31 -1.29 13.18
CA ARG A 117 2.83 -2.64 12.84
C ARG A 117 1.87 -3.19 13.90
N LYS A 118 2.13 -2.89 15.18
CA LYS A 118 1.27 -3.24 16.32
C LYS A 118 1.25 -2.06 17.27
N ILE A 119 0.05 -1.57 17.59
CA ILE A 119 -0.13 -0.49 18.56
C ILE A 119 -0.43 -1.14 19.91
N ASN A 120 0.42 -0.88 20.91
CA ASN A 120 0.33 -1.50 22.23
C ASN A 120 -0.61 -0.75 23.20
N THR A 121 -1.52 0.08 22.68
CA THR A 121 -2.48 0.83 23.50
C THR A 121 -3.85 0.16 23.46
N ILE A 122 -4.60 0.30 24.54
CA ILE A 122 -5.92 -0.33 24.68
C ILE A 122 -6.98 0.68 24.26
N GLY A 123 -7.80 0.30 23.28
CA GLY A 123 -8.93 1.08 22.80
C GLY A 123 -8.61 2.03 21.64
N ILE A 124 -9.62 2.25 20.79
CA ILE A 124 -9.50 3.01 19.53
C ILE A 124 -9.05 4.45 19.77
N LYS A 125 -9.54 5.09 20.85
CA LYS A 125 -9.18 6.47 21.20
C LYS A 125 -7.67 6.64 21.44
N GLN A 126 -7.03 5.68 22.13
CA GLN A 126 -5.59 5.74 22.39
C GLN A 126 -4.79 5.40 21.12
N ALA A 127 -5.25 4.41 20.35
CA ALA A 127 -4.62 4.05 19.08
C ALA A 127 -4.59 5.22 18.09
N ASN A 128 -5.67 6.01 18.03
CA ASN A 128 -5.73 7.22 17.21
C ASN A 128 -4.67 8.26 17.62
N LYS A 129 -4.44 8.47 18.92
CA LYS A 129 -3.39 9.40 19.40
C LYS A 129 -2.00 8.96 18.92
N VAL A 130 -1.70 7.67 19.05
CA VAL A 130 -0.42 7.10 18.57
C VAL A 130 -0.27 7.32 17.07
N MET A 131 -1.31 7.04 16.28
CA MET A 131 -1.29 7.23 14.84
C MET A 131 -1.02 8.70 14.45
N HIS A 132 -1.72 9.65 15.09
CA HIS A 132 -1.50 11.07 14.83
C HIS A 132 -0.09 11.52 15.20
N LEU A 133 0.42 11.10 16.36
CA LEU A 133 1.77 11.45 16.79
C LEU A 133 2.83 10.91 15.82
N SER A 134 2.68 9.67 15.35
CA SER A 134 3.57 9.09 14.34
C SER A 134 3.49 9.83 13.00
N ALA A 135 2.31 10.26 12.56
CA ALA A 135 2.15 11.05 11.35
C ALA A 135 2.83 12.43 11.47
N ILE A 136 2.67 13.11 12.61
CA ILE A 136 3.35 14.38 12.91
C ILE A 136 4.86 14.17 12.90
N ALA A 137 5.38 13.17 13.60
CA ALA A 137 6.81 12.86 13.65
C ALA A 137 7.38 12.54 12.26
N TYR A 138 6.65 11.78 11.43
CA TYR A 138 7.04 11.51 10.05
C TYR A 138 7.13 12.81 9.22
N ASN A 139 6.12 13.67 9.33
CA ASN A 139 6.08 14.95 8.62
C ASN A 139 7.22 15.88 9.06
N LEU A 140 7.50 15.98 10.37
CA LEU A 140 8.62 16.74 10.90
C LEU A 140 9.97 16.20 10.38
N LYS A 141 10.17 14.88 10.43
CA LYS A 141 11.38 14.25 9.89
C LYS A 141 11.57 14.53 8.40
N LYS A 142 10.48 14.55 7.62
CA LYS A 142 10.50 14.89 6.20
C LYS A 142 10.81 16.37 5.98
N TYR A 143 10.22 17.26 6.78
CA TYR A 143 10.45 18.70 6.73
C TYR A 143 11.90 19.06 7.01
N LEU A 144 12.51 18.50 8.06
CA LEU A 144 13.92 18.74 8.39
C LEU A 144 14.88 18.31 7.26
N LYS A 145 14.58 17.21 6.57
CA LYS A 145 15.35 16.77 5.38
C LYS A 145 15.15 17.65 4.16
N PHE A 146 14.01 18.36 4.07
CA PHE A 146 13.73 19.29 2.98
C PHE A 146 14.52 20.59 3.16
N GLU A 147 14.58 21.14 4.37
CA GLU A 147 15.33 22.37 4.65
C GLU A 147 16.85 22.23 4.42
N GLN A 148 17.40 21.04 4.60
CA GLN A 148 18.82 20.75 4.35
C GLN A 148 19.22 20.78 2.87
N LYS A 149 18.27 20.86 1.92
CA LYS A 149 18.54 21.01 0.49
C LYS A 149 18.63 22.47 0.03
N ARG A 150 19.11 23.39 0.87
CA ARG A 150 19.57 24.68 0.36
C ARG A 150 20.78 24.40 -0.54
N SER A 151 20.77 24.90 -1.77
CA SER A 151 21.93 24.83 -2.65
C SER A 151 23.14 25.37 -1.88
N ASN A 152 24.22 24.59 -1.79
CA ASN A 152 25.51 25.12 -1.36
C ASN A 152 25.96 26.14 -2.42
N SER A 153 25.48 27.39 -2.34
CA SER A 153 26.09 28.44 -3.14
C SER A 153 27.45 28.71 -2.52
N GLU A 154 28.51 28.41 -3.27
CA GLU A 154 29.88 28.73 -2.86
C GLU A 154 29.99 30.22 -2.50
N ALA A 155 29.23 31.08 -3.18
CA ALA A 155 29.12 32.51 -2.91
C ALA A 155 28.77 32.85 -1.45
N GLY A 156 27.85 32.13 -0.80
CA GLY A 156 27.50 32.37 0.61
C GLY A 156 28.61 31.99 1.58
N GLN A 157 29.37 30.93 1.26
CA GLN A 157 30.52 30.49 2.05
C GLN A 157 31.73 31.43 1.88
N PHE A 158 31.96 31.92 0.65
CA PHE A 158 32.99 32.92 0.38
C PHE A 158 32.69 34.24 1.08
N ALA A 159 31.45 34.74 1.04
CA ALA A 159 31.06 35.97 1.73
C ALA A 159 31.26 35.88 3.25
N PHE A 160 30.90 34.74 3.87
CA PHE A 160 31.12 34.52 5.30
C PHE A 160 32.62 34.45 5.65
N LYS A 161 33.43 33.74 4.85
CA LYS A 161 34.89 33.70 5.04
C LYS A 161 35.52 35.09 4.91
N PHE A 162 35.05 35.89 3.96
CA PHE A 162 35.54 37.27 3.76
C PHE A 162 35.19 38.15 4.95
N LEU A 163 33.96 38.07 5.45
CA LEU A 163 33.49 38.80 6.63
C LEU A 163 34.28 38.42 7.89
N VAL A 164 34.48 37.13 8.14
CA VAL A 164 35.27 36.66 9.29
C VAL A 164 36.72 37.15 9.17
N LYS A 165 37.31 37.07 7.98
CA LYS A 165 38.68 37.55 7.76
C LYS A 165 38.79 39.07 7.97
N SER A 166 37.82 39.86 7.51
CA SER A 166 37.83 41.31 7.70
C SER A 166 37.65 41.70 9.15
N VAL A 167 36.79 41.01 9.90
CA VAL A 167 36.59 41.24 11.35
C VAL A 167 37.86 40.90 12.13
N VAL A 168 38.50 39.77 11.84
CA VAL A 168 39.76 39.36 12.50
C VAL A 168 40.90 40.33 12.16
N GLN A 169 41.05 40.73 10.90
CA GLN A 169 42.05 41.74 10.51
C GLN A 169 41.79 43.10 11.17
N GLY A 170 40.52 43.52 11.24
CA GLY A 170 40.11 44.72 11.95
C GLY A 170 40.51 44.67 13.43
N ALA A 171 40.17 43.59 14.12
CA ALA A 171 40.52 43.39 15.52
C ALA A 171 42.04 43.37 15.76
N PHE A 172 42.81 42.71 14.88
CA PHE A 172 44.27 42.67 14.99
C PHE A 172 44.90 44.05 14.76
N SER A 173 44.37 44.83 13.82
CA SER A 173 44.84 46.21 13.56
C SER A 173 44.54 47.16 14.72
N VAL A 174 43.45 46.94 15.46
CA VAL A 174 43.11 47.70 16.68
C VAL A 174 44.02 47.31 17.84
N LEU A 175 44.33 46.01 17.99
CA LEU A 175 45.24 45.50 19.02
C LEU A 175 46.67 46.05 18.86
N LEU A 176 47.14 46.17 17.61
CA LEU A 176 48.49 46.71 17.31
C LEU A 176 48.59 48.24 17.45
N LYS A 177 47.47 48.98 17.47
CA LYS A 177 47.46 50.45 17.59
C LYS A 177 47.55 50.97 19.04
N HIS A 178 47.45 50.10 20.05
CA HIS A 178 47.58 50.48 21.46
C HIS A 178 48.66 49.65 22.20
N PRO A 179 49.96 49.99 22.08
CA PRO A 179 51.04 49.20 22.68
C PRO A 179 51.30 49.50 24.16
N LYS A 180 50.62 50.47 24.77
CA LYS A 180 50.89 50.89 26.16
C LYS A 180 49.59 51.10 26.93
N LEU A 181 49.08 50.03 27.52
CA LEU A 181 48.23 50.11 28.71
C LEU A 181 49.12 49.71 29.89
N THR A 182 49.74 50.70 30.51
CA THR A 182 50.39 50.51 31.81
C THR A 182 49.29 50.22 32.84
N LEU A 183 49.27 48.99 33.36
CA LEU A 183 48.54 48.66 34.58
C LEU A 183 49.14 49.47 35.73
N GLN A 184 48.37 50.40 36.27
CA GLN A 184 48.57 50.85 37.64
C GLN A 184 47.55 50.10 38.49
N TYR A 185 48.10 49.33 39.44
CA TYR A 185 47.53 48.46 40.48
C TYR A 185 46.00 48.35 40.58
#